data_AF-A0A538MQ09-F1
#
_entry.id   AF-A0A538MQ09-F1
#
_cell.length_a   1.000
_cell.length_b   1.000
_cell.length_c   1.000
_cell.angle_alpha   90.00
_cell.angle_beta   90.00
_cell.angle_gamma   90.00
#
_symmetry.space_group_name_H-M   'P 1'
#
loop_
_entity.id
_entity.type
_entity.pdbx_description
1 polymer ?
#
loop_
_entity_poly.entity_id
_entity_poly.type
_entity_poly.pdbx_seq_one_letter_code
_entity_poly.pdbx_strand_id
1 'polypeptide(L)' 'LVDHMHLVQVPIVLGRGVRIWDGLEALEDAYDIEAVSSPSGVTHLTFTRKVVS' A
#
# COMPACT_ATOMS: atom_id res chain seq x y z
N LEU A 1 -13.46 4.37 -7.08
CA LEU A 1 -12.07 4.58 -7.55
C LEU A 1 -11.36 5.45 -6.53
N VAL A 2 -10.09 5.18 -6.26
CA VAL A 2 -9.27 5.90 -5.25
C VAL A 2 -8.10 6.52 -6.00
N ASP A 3 -7.88 7.82 -5.84
CA ASP A 3 -6.78 8.50 -6.52
C ASP A 3 -5.51 8.55 -5.66
N HIS A 4 -5.66 8.50 -4.33
CA HIS A 4 -4.56 8.49 -3.37
C HIS A 4 -4.86 7.57 -2.19
N MET A 5 -3.92 6.69 -1.84
CA MET A 5 -4.00 5.80 -0.69
C MET A 5 -2.71 5.87 0.12
N HIS A 6 -2.82 6.11 1.42
CA HIS A 6 -1.70 6.07 2.34
C HIS A 6 -1.95 4.97 3.38
N LEU A 7 -1.10 3.95 3.39
CA LEU A 7 -1.20 2.79 4.27
C LEU A 7 0.05 2.69 5.13
N VAL A 8 -0.11 2.34 6.41
CA VAL A 8 1.00 2.05 7.31
C VAL A 8 1.08 0.54 7.55
N GLN A 9 2.19 -0.07 7.16
CA GLN A 9 2.49 -1.47 7.40
C GLN A 9 3.30 -1.63 8.69
N VAL A 10 2.72 -2.38 9.64
CA VAL A 10 3.39 -2.79 10.88
C VAL A 10 4.13 -4.12 10.64
N PRO A 11 5.39 -4.28 11.09
CA PRO A 11 6.16 -5.51 10.88
C PRO A 11 5.72 -6.64 11.83
N ILE A 12 4.52 -7.18 11.61
CA ILE A 12 3.96 -8.29 12.38
C ILE A 12 3.31 -9.33 11.47
N VAL A 13 3.36 -10.59 11.89
CA VAL A 13 2.61 -11.68 11.24
C VAL A 13 1.29 -11.87 11.97
N LEU A 14 0.18 -11.65 11.27
CA LEU A 14 -1.16 -11.92 11.78
C LEU A 14 -1.59 -13.34 11.43
N GLY A 15 -2.01 -14.13 12.42
CA GLY A 15 -2.48 -15.51 12.20
C GLY A 15 -3.93 -15.62 11.68
N ARG A 16 -4.70 -14.51 11.71
CA ARG A 16 -6.08 -14.41 11.19
C ARG A 16 -6.45 -12.95 10.98
N GLY A 17 -7.48 -12.69 10.18
CA GLY A 17 -8.02 -11.35 9.95
C GLY A 17 -8.66 -11.21 8.56
N VAL A 18 -8.93 -9.95 8.19
CA VAL A 18 -9.36 -9.60 6.84
C VAL A 18 -8.14 -9.29 5.99
N ARG A 19 -8.05 -9.89 4.80
CA ARG A 19 -6.99 -9.58 3.84
C ARG A 19 -7.40 -8.38 3.01
N ILE A 20 -6.59 -7.33 3.07
CA ILE A 20 -6.87 -6.08 2.34
C ILE A 20 -6.44 -6.13 0.87
N TRP A 21 -5.59 -7.09 0.51
CA TRP A 21 -4.97 -7.18 -0.82
C TRP A 21 -5.56 -8.26 -1.73
N ASP A 22 -6.55 -9.01 -1.26
CA ASP A 22 -7.19 -10.06 -2.07
C ASP A 22 -7.82 -9.42 -3.33
N GLY A 23 -7.42 -9.90 -4.52
CA GLY A 23 -7.89 -9.36 -5.80
C GLY A 23 -7.30 -8.00 -6.19
N LEU A 24 -6.24 -7.55 -5.52
CA LEU A 24 -5.49 -6.32 -5.83
C LEU A 24 -4.07 -6.65 -6.31
N GLU A 25 -3.94 -7.66 -7.17
CA GLU A 25 -2.67 -7.97 -7.81
C GLU A 25 -2.27 -6.85 -8.79
N ALA A 26 -0.96 -6.71 -9.04
CA ALA A 26 -0.38 -5.76 -9.99
C ALA A 26 -0.79 -4.28 -9.75
N LEU A 27 -0.93 -3.85 -8.49
CA LEU A 27 -1.23 -2.45 -8.15
C LEU A 27 -0.20 -1.47 -8.71
N GLU A 28 1.05 -1.90 -8.91
CA GLU A 28 2.11 -1.14 -9.55
C GLU A 28 1.80 -0.76 -11.00
N ASP A 29 0.86 -1.42 -11.67
CA ASP A 29 0.42 -1.03 -13.02
C ASP A 29 -0.47 0.21 -12.98
N ALA A 30 -1.30 0.33 -11.93
CA ALA A 30 -2.29 1.40 -11.79
C ALA A 30 -1.83 2.57 -10.90
N TYR A 31 -0.82 2.36 -10.04
CA TYR A 31 -0.32 3.36 -9.09
C TYR A 31 1.20 3.49 -9.15
N ASP A 32 1.68 4.71 -8.95
CA ASP A 32 3.04 4.96 -8.49
C ASP A 32 3.08 4.75 -6.97
N ILE A 33 4.00 3.92 -6.47
CA ILE A 33 4.05 3.47 -5.07
C ILE A 33 5.38 3.88 -4.45
N GLU A 34 5.31 4.65 -3.37
CA GLU A 34 6.46 5.04 -2.56
C GLU A 34 6.43 4.35 -1.20
N ALA A 35 7.59 3.87 -0.74
CA ALA A 35 7.74 3.23 0.57
C ALA A 35 8.77 3.98 1.42
N VAL A 36 8.36 4.43 2.60
CA VAL A 36 9.21 5.14 3.56
C VAL A 36 9.17 4.42 4.91
N SER A 37 10.33 3.97 5.38
CA SER A 37 10.46 3.44 6.74
C SER A 37 10.53 4.58 7.75
N SER A 38 9.74 4.50 8.81
CA SER A 38 9.72 5.51 9.87
C SER A 38 10.64 5.13 11.04
N PRO A 39 11.09 6.10 11.84
CA PRO A 39 11.79 5.84 13.10
C PRO A 39 10.97 5.04 14.13
N SER A 40 9.63 5.03 13.99
CA SER A 40 8.74 4.22 14.86
C SER A 40 8.69 2.74 14.46
N GLY A 41 9.43 2.33 13.43
CA GLY A 41 9.56 0.92 13.03
C GLY A 41 8.45 0.40 12.13
N VAL A 42 7.66 1.29 11.51
CA VAL A 42 6.63 0.95 10.53
C VAL A 42 7.02 1.44 9.14
N THR A 43 6.40 0.89 8.10
CA THR A 43 6.60 1.36 6.72
C THR A 43 5.35 2.09 6.25
N HIS A 44 5.51 3.34 5.81
CA HIS A 44 4.49 4.11 5.14
C HIS A 44 4.52 3.78 3.65
N LEU A 45 3.38 3.40 3.08
CA LEU A 45 3.16 3.14 1.67
C LEU A 45 2.22 4.22 1.13
N THR A 46 2.69 4.99 0.16
CA THR A 46 1.90 6.02 -0.51
C THR A 46 1.67 5.62 -1.96
N PHE A 47 0.41 5.51 -2.35
CA PHE A 47 -0.03 5.14 -3.68
C PHE A 47 -0.65 6.37 -4.35
N THR A 48 -0.15 6.74 -5.52
CA THR A 48 -0.73 7.80 -6.35
C THR A 48 -1.16 7.21 -7.68
N ARG A 49 -2.44 7.37 -8.03
CA ARG A 49 -2.99 6.78 -9.25
C ARG A 49 -2.27 7.35 -10.48
N LYS A 50 -1.81 6.47 -11.36
CA LYS A 50 -1.20 6.88 -12.63
C LYS A 50 -2.25 7.54 -13.52
N VAL A 51 -1.89 8.67 -14.12
CA VAL A 51 -2.67 9.27 -15.18
C VAL A 51 -2.25 8.62 -16.49
N VAL A 52 -3.15 7.84 -17.09
CA VAL A 52 -2.95 7.34 -18.45
C VAL A 52 -3.14 8.53 -19.38
N SER A 53 -2.09 8.92 -20.11
CA SER A 53 -2.17 9.94 -21.17
C SER A 53 -2.90 9.43 -22.40
#